data_AF-A0A0G4J933-F1
#
_entry.id   AF-A0A0G4J933-F1
#
_cell.length_a   1.000
_cell.length_b   1.000
_cell.length_c   1.000
_cell.angle_alpha   90.00
_cell.angle_beta   90.00
_cell.angle_gamma   90.00
#
_symmetry.space_group_name_H-M   'P 1'
#
loop_
_entity.id
_entity.type
_entity.pdbx_description
1 polymer ?
#
loop_
_entity_poly.entity_id
_entity_poly.type
_entity_poly.pdbx_seq_one_letter_code
_entity_poly.pdbx_strand_id
1 'polypeptide(L)'
;MKPSAHGSRGVVTQAKCMFCVTFGRHGQRPTTTTYKVENDFRPHKYIQHLNSQHATLWQRYQNLPSLDEKRNFFRHQSPAGLITSFMPRQSSELRFHFDPEIVDILIGRLLWRPGAIGSATHTRAMSPFTFDEALQKYVVLVHPVKQYQLTLKFIDTGMTFRMASRAGSATVDVTACTQLGSFSEENVARHVRVTCAVGFQNILTILSGESVWAFSLALDGSTCKGRQLNLHVMAVPFFESHTGLAMFDMNKLLACSSDGAANMTGHVSGVVTHLSQVAKPGFIRVWCALHQIDLVMQAAYTLLYSGAFFSTLTKMIAYLHQPSVSVRLGKACPSLSKTRWASMFNVTKFFLDHLTEILALLDDKPGGNKMTPDVQLLVVAVNALSETINESTRKLQGRQTTVNEQADEVESLAEKIMKLAWIKRIGAGGGGSDR
;
A
#
# COMPACT_ATOMS: atom_id res chain seq x y z
N MET A 1 -45.44 13.97 -28.89
CA MET A 1 -44.99 12.56 -28.91
C MET A 1 -43.66 12.49 -29.66
N LYS A 2 -42.77 11.55 -29.34
CA LYS A 2 -41.52 11.30 -30.08
C LYS A 2 -41.60 9.94 -30.79
N PRO A 3 -41.37 9.85 -32.11
CA PRO A 3 -41.31 8.56 -32.81
C PRO A 3 -40.29 7.63 -32.16
N SER A 4 -40.65 6.36 -31.98
CA SER A 4 -39.77 5.35 -31.39
C SER A 4 -39.53 4.13 -32.27
N ALA A 5 -40.39 3.89 -33.25
CA ALA A 5 -40.20 2.86 -34.27
C ALA A 5 -40.78 3.33 -35.61
N HIS A 6 -40.15 2.91 -36.71
CA HIS A 6 -40.58 3.19 -38.07
C HIS A 6 -40.76 1.87 -38.81
N GLY A 7 -41.84 1.76 -39.59
CA GLY A 7 -42.10 0.63 -40.47
C GLY A 7 -41.33 0.74 -41.79
N SER A 8 -41.55 -0.25 -42.67
CA SER A 8 -40.83 -0.46 -43.93
C SER A 8 -40.95 0.64 -45.00
N ARG A 9 -41.64 1.75 -44.71
CA ARG A 9 -41.75 2.94 -45.58
C ARG A 9 -41.54 4.26 -44.86
N GLY A 10 -40.86 4.24 -43.70
CA GLY A 10 -40.67 5.43 -42.87
C GLY A 10 -41.92 5.89 -42.09
N VAL A 11 -43.02 5.14 -42.17
CA VAL A 11 -44.24 5.41 -41.39
C VAL A 11 -43.96 5.10 -39.92
N VAL A 12 -44.22 6.06 -39.04
CA VAL A 12 -44.03 5.90 -37.59
C VAL A 12 -45.01 4.84 -37.08
N THR A 13 -44.50 3.70 -36.63
CA THR A 13 -45.31 2.58 -36.11
C THR A 13 -45.48 2.66 -34.59
N GLN A 14 -44.60 3.38 -33.90
CA GLN A 14 -44.74 3.62 -32.47
C GLN A 14 -44.29 5.03 -32.09
N ALA A 15 -44.97 5.63 -31.11
CA ALA A 15 -44.54 6.90 -30.53
C ALA A 15 -44.63 6.89 -29.00
N LYS A 16 -43.64 7.53 -28.37
CA LYS A 16 -43.55 7.69 -26.92
C LYS A 16 -44.05 9.06 -26.48
N CYS A 17 -44.73 9.11 -25.34
CA CYS A 17 -45.10 10.38 -24.71
C CYS A 17 -43.88 11.05 -24.08
N MET A 18 -43.48 12.23 -24.60
CA MET A 18 -42.35 12.98 -24.07
C MET A 18 -42.59 13.47 -22.64
N PHE A 19 -43.84 13.75 -22.26
CA PHE A 19 -44.15 14.13 -20.87
C PHE A 19 -43.98 12.95 -19.91
N CYS A 20 -44.41 11.73 -20.28
CA CYS A 20 -44.13 10.54 -19.49
C CYS A 20 -42.63 10.26 -19.37
N VAL A 21 -41.89 10.42 -20.46
CA VAL A 21 -40.43 10.17 -20.50
C VAL A 21 -39.67 11.20 -19.66
N THR A 22 -40.10 12.46 -19.66
CA THR A 22 -39.39 13.54 -18.99
C THR A 22 -39.85 13.75 -17.54
N PHE A 23 -41.15 13.66 -17.25
CA PHE A 23 -41.73 14.04 -15.96
C PHE A 23 -42.36 12.88 -15.16
N GLY A 24 -42.50 11.69 -15.75
CA GLY A 24 -43.29 10.61 -15.18
C GLY A 24 -44.80 10.92 -15.20
N ARG A 25 -45.62 10.05 -14.58
CA ARG A 25 -47.06 10.32 -14.38
C ARG A 25 -47.23 11.14 -13.10
N HIS A 26 -48.31 11.92 -13.00
CA HIS A 26 -48.61 12.76 -11.81
C HIS A 26 -48.37 11.99 -10.50
N GLY A 27 -47.32 12.37 -9.75
CA GLY A 27 -46.98 11.80 -8.45
C GLY A 27 -46.01 10.60 -8.42
N GLN A 28 -45.49 10.12 -9.56
CA GLN A 28 -44.55 8.98 -9.61
C GLN A 28 -43.24 9.31 -10.35
N ARG A 29 -42.10 8.92 -9.77
CA ARG A 29 -40.78 9.02 -10.43
C ARG A 29 -40.72 8.10 -11.65
N PRO A 30 -40.14 8.53 -12.79
CA PRO A 30 -40.06 7.71 -14.00
C PRO A 30 -39.15 6.48 -13.79
N THR A 31 -39.70 5.29 -14.05
CA THR A 31 -38.98 4.01 -14.14
C THR A 31 -38.91 3.57 -15.61
N THR A 32 -38.06 2.59 -15.94
CA THR A 32 -37.83 2.11 -17.32
C THR A 32 -39.08 1.57 -18.03
N THR A 33 -40.20 1.35 -17.32
CA THR A 33 -41.44 0.74 -17.83
C THR A 33 -42.70 1.62 -17.71
N THR A 34 -42.63 2.82 -17.13
CA THR A 34 -43.84 3.61 -16.79
C THR A 34 -44.35 4.56 -17.87
N TYR A 35 -43.68 4.66 -19.03
CA TYR A 35 -44.06 5.59 -20.10
C TYR A 35 -45.05 5.00 -21.10
N LYS A 36 -46.01 5.80 -21.57
CA LYS A 36 -46.99 5.36 -22.57
C LYS A 36 -46.33 5.26 -23.96
N VAL A 37 -46.43 4.06 -24.56
CA VAL A 37 -46.11 3.77 -25.95
C VAL A 37 -47.42 3.56 -26.68
N GLU A 38 -47.66 4.31 -27.75
CA GLU A 38 -48.80 4.09 -28.63
C GLU A 38 -48.33 3.31 -29.86
N ASN A 39 -48.91 2.12 -30.08
CA ASN A 39 -48.56 1.20 -31.17
C ASN A 39 -49.34 1.47 -32.47
N ASP A 40 -50.22 2.49 -32.47
CA ASP A 40 -50.96 2.97 -33.64
C ASP A 40 -51.20 4.48 -33.48
N PHE A 41 -50.44 5.31 -34.20
CA PHE A 41 -50.38 6.75 -33.95
C PHE A 41 -51.69 7.45 -34.36
N ARG A 42 -52.63 7.59 -33.41
CA ARG A 42 -53.92 8.27 -33.62
C ARG A 42 -54.03 9.59 -32.84
N PRO A 43 -54.38 10.73 -33.49
CA PRO A 43 -54.45 12.04 -32.85
C PRO A 43 -55.30 12.12 -31.58
N HIS A 44 -56.50 11.55 -31.61
CA HIS A 44 -57.43 11.61 -30.47
C HIS A 44 -56.89 10.90 -29.22
N LYS A 45 -56.21 9.77 -29.37
CA LYS A 45 -55.73 8.95 -28.24
C LYS A 45 -54.61 9.63 -27.46
N TYR A 46 -53.69 10.31 -28.13
CA TYR A 46 -52.62 11.00 -27.43
C TYR A 46 -53.10 12.31 -26.80
N ILE A 47 -54.05 13.04 -27.43
CA ILE A 47 -54.63 14.26 -26.82
C ILE A 47 -55.37 13.90 -25.54
N GLN A 48 -56.17 12.83 -25.55
CA GLN A 48 -56.85 12.31 -24.35
C GLN A 48 -55.84 11.94 -23.25
N HIS A 49 -54.73 11.29 -23.61
CA HIS A 49 -53.67 10.96 -22.65
C HIS A 49 -53.00 12.22 -22.05
N LEU A 50 -52.70 13.23 -22.86
CA LEU A 50 -52.08 14.47 -22.40
C LEU A 50 -53.03 15.27 -21.49
N ASN A 51 -54.31 15.38 -21.87
CA ASN A 51 -55.33 16.08 -21.08
C ASN A 51 -55.68 15.35 -19.78
N SER A 52 -55.51 14.03 -19.69
CA SER A 52 -55.78 13.27 -18.46
C SER A 52 -54.56 13.16 -17.55
N GLN A 53 -53.41 12.71 -18.08
CA GLN A 53 -52.25 12.32 -17.28
C GLN A 53 -51.20 13.43 -17.15
N HIS A 54 -51.31 14.50 -17.94
CA HIS A 54 -50.35 15.61 -17.95
C HIS A 54 -51.04 16.98 -18.08
N ALA A 55 -52.29 17.12 -17.61
CA ALA A 55 -53.14 18.29 -17.88
C ALA A 55 -52.44 19.64 -17.66
N THR A 56 -51.80 19.80 -16.50
CA THR A 56 -51.09 21.04 -16.11
C THR A 56 -49.86 21.32 -16.96
N LEU A 57 -49.00 20.31 -17.16
CA LEU A 57 -47.79 20.44 -17.99
C LEU A 57 -48.12 20.63 -19.47
N TRP A 58 -49.19 19.99 -19.94
CA TRP A 58 -49.70 20.12 -21.29
C TRP A 58 -50.22 21.54 -21.55
N GLN A 59 -51.03 22.08 -20.63
CA GLN A 59 -51.49 23.46 -20.70
C GLN A 59 -50.32 24.45 -20.68
N ARG A 60 -49.31 24.22 -19.83
CA ARG A 60 -48.08 25.04 -19.81
C ARG A 60 -47.32 24.99 -21.13
N TYR A 61 -47.21 23.82 -21.75
CA TYR A 61 -46.57 23.67 -23.06
C TYR A 61 -47.36 24.36 -24.18
N GLN A 62 -48.69 24.28 -24.14
CA GLN A 62 -49.57 24.94 -25.12
C GLN A 62 -49.43 26.46 -25.07
N ASN A 63 -49.32 27.02 -23.86
CA ASN A 63 -49.19 28.46 -23.60
C ASN A 63 -47.83 29.06 -23.96
N LEU A 64 -46.86 28.27 -24.43
CA LEU A 64 -45.56 28.79 -24.86
C LEU A 64 -45.70 29.60 -26.17
N PRO A 65 -45.18 30.84 -26.22
CA PRO A 65 -45.34 31.77 -27.34
C PRO A 65 -44.53 31.39 -28.58
N SER A 66 -43.36 30.79 -28.44
CA SER A 66 -42.45 30.51 -29.57
C SER A 66 -42.25 29.01 -29.84
N LEU A 67 -41.99 28.66 -31.11
CA LEU A 67 -41.64 27.30 -31.50
C LEU A 67 -40.31 26.85 -30.88
N ASP A 68 -39.37 27.76 -30.66
CA ASP A 68 -38.10 27.45 -30.03
C ASP A 68 -38.25 27.19 -28.53
N GLU A 69 -39.13 27.90 -27.83
CA GLU A 69 -39.50 27.55 -26.44
C GLU A 69 -40.20 26.20 -26.37
N LYS A 70 -41.09 25.87 -27.32
CA LYS A 70 -41.71 24.54 -27.40
C LYS A 70 -40.68 23.44 -27.66
N ARG A 71 -39.69 23.66 -28.54
CA ARG A 71 -38.56 22.73 -28.76
C ARG A 71 -37.69 22.59 -27.51
N ASN A 72 -37.53 23.67 -26.76
CA ASN A 72 -36.69 23.74 -25.59
C ASN A 72 -37.36 23.25 -24.30
N PHE A 73 -38.69 23.19 -24.25
CA PHE A 73 -39.48 22.75 -23.10
C PHE A 73 -39.09 21.36 -22.59
N PHE A 74 -38.70 20.45 -23.49
CA PHE A 74 -38.20 19.11 -23.14
C PHE A 74 -36.67 19.02 -23.09
N ARG A 75 -35.93 20.04 -23.55
CA ARG A 75 -34.46 20.09 -23.54
C ARG A 75 -33.89 20.63 -22.23
N HIS A 76 -34.62 21.50 -21.55
CA HIS A 76 -34.20 22.12 -20.27
C HIS A 76 -34.18 21.14 -19.09
N GLN A 77 -34.48 19.87 -19.33
CA GLN A 77 -34.32 18.77 -18.37
C GLN A 77 -33.76 17.51 -19.07
N SER A 78 -32.71 17.66 -19.89
CA SER A 78 -31.70 16.60 -19.95
C SER A 78 -31.33 16.25 -18.49
N PRO A 79 -31.03 14.99 -18.12
CA PRO A 79 -30.66 14.63 -16.74
C PRO A 79 -29.28 15.18 -16.36
N ALA A 80 -29.03 16.47 -16.59
CA ALA A 80 -27.85 17.25 -16.25
C ALA A 80 -27.71 17.50 -14.73
N GLY A 81 -28.28 16.60 -13.92
CA GLY A 81 -28.14 16.57 -12.47
C GLY A 81 -28.13 15.15 -11.87
N LEU A 82 -28.20 14.10 -12.70
CA LEU A 82 -28.05 12.72 -12.23
C LEU A 82 -26.64 12.25 -12.53
N ILE A 83 -25.94 11.68 -11.55
CA ILE A 83 -24.57 11.13 -11.71
C ILE A 83 -24.50 10.13 -12.88
N THR A 84 -25.60 9.42 -13.17
CA THR A 84 -25.71 8.49 -14.30
C THR A 84 -25.58 9.12 -15.68
N SER A 85 -25.77 10.44 -15.83
CA SER A 85 -25.58 11.14 -17.11
C SER A 85 -24.12 11.46 -17.41
N PHE A 86 -23.26 11.52 -16.38
CA PHE A 86 -21.81 11.66 -16.51
C PHE A 86 -21.11 10.31 -16.72
N MET A 87 -21.86 9.21 -16.66
CA MET A 87 -21.33 7.87 -16.86
C MET A 87 -21.60 7.44 -18.32
N PRO A 88 -20.57 7.01 -19.07
CA PRO A 88 -20.75 6.60 -20.45
C PRO A 88 -21.68 5.39 -20.53
N ARG A 89 -22.61 5.41 -21.50
CA ARG A 89 -23.62 4.35 -21.68
C ARG A 89 -23.02 3.01 -22.08
N GLN A 90 -21.85 3.03 -22.70
CA GLN A 90 -21.00 1.86 -22.90
C GLN A 90 -19.90 1.92 -21.84
N SER A 91 -19.83 0.90 -21.00
CA SER A 91 -18.71 0.78 -20.09
C SER A 91 -17.49 0.38 -20.92
N SER A 92 -16.50 1.28 -20.95
CA SER A 92 -15.18 1.01 -21.51
C SER A 92 -14.66 -0.31 -20.94
N GLU A 93 -14.01 -1.12 -21.75
CA GLU A 93 -13.36 -2.35 -21.33
C GLU A 93 -11.86 -2.10 -21.16
N LEU A 94 -11.27 -2.62 -20.09
CA LEU A 94 -9.83 -2.69 -19.93
C LEU A 94 -9.37 -4.13 -20.15
N ARG A 95 -8.44 -4.33 -21.08
CA ARG A 95 -7.82 -5.61 -21.36
C ARG A 95 -6.37 -5.59 -20.89
N PHE A 96 -5.99 -6.58 -20.11
CA PHE A 96 -4.61 -6.78 -19.66
C PHE A 96 -4.07 -8.11 -20.16
N HIS A 97 -2.77 -8.15 -20.38
CA HIS A 97 -2.03 -9.34 -20.79
C HIS A 97 -0.91 -9.58 -19.78
N PHE A 98 -0.78 -10.83 -19.34
CA PHE A 98 0.19 -11.24 -18.33
C PHE A 98 0.99 -12.45 -18.79
N ASP A 99 2.28 -12.44 -18.54
CA ASP A 99 3.13 -13.62 -18.73
C ASP A 99 2.75 -14.75 -17.74
N PRO A 100 2.84 -16.03 -18.15
CA PRO A 100 2.37 -17.17 -17.36
C PRO A 100 2.96 -17.21 -15.96
N GLU A 101 4.25 -16.93 -15.82
CA GLU A 101 4.98 -16.96 -14.56
C GLU A 101 4.41 -15.98 -13.54
N ILE A 102 3.92 -14.82 -14.00
CA ILE A 102 3.30 -13.82 -13.12
C ILE A 102 2.01 -14.39 -12.53
N VAL A 103 1.17 -15.01 -13.35
CA VAL A 103 -0.14 -15.49 -12.91
C VAL A 103 0.00 -16.79 -12.11
N ASP A 104 0.74 -17.76 -12.61
CA ASP A 104 0.82 -19.09 -12.02
C ASP A 104 1.66 -19.14 -10.75
N ILE A 105 2.73 -18.36 -10.70
CA ILE A 105 3.67 -18.37 -9.57
C ILE A 105 3.34 -17.22 -8.62
N LEU A 106 3.37 -15.97 -9.09
CA LEU A 106 3.25 -14.82 -8.18
C LEU A 106 1.81 -14.64 -7.68
N ILE A 107 0.81 -14.65 -8.57
CA ILE A 107 -0.59 -14.47 -8.16
C ILE A 107 -1.18 -15.76 -7.59
N GLY A 108 -0.99 -16.87 -8.30
CA GLY A 108 -1.66 -18.14 -8.05
C GLY A 108 -1.08 -18.96 -6.92
N ARG A 109 0.21 -18.81 -6.61
CA ARG A 109 0.86 -19.51 -5.48
C ARG A 109 1.23 -18.54 -4.38
N LEU A 110 2.03 -17.53 -4.70
CA LEU A 110 2.67 -16.68 -3.69
C LEU A 110 1.70 -15.76 -2.95
N LEU A 111 0.83 -15.06 -3.69
CA LEU A 111 -0.14 -14.12 -3.14
C LEU A 111 -1.49 -14.77 -2.77
N TRP A 112 -1.65 -16.06 -3.01
CA TRP A 112 -2.85 -16.77 -2.65
C TRP A 112 -2.77 -17.30 -1.21
N ARG A 113 -3.82 -17.04 -0.42
CA ARG A 113 -4.05 -17.71 0.87
C ARG A 113 -5.43 -18.33 0.92
N PRO A 114 -5.54 -19.64 1.21
CA PRO A 114 -6.81 -20.24 1.58
C PRO A 114 -7.44 -19.50 2.77
N GLY A 115 -8.74 -19.18 2.68
CA GLY A 115 -9.51 -18.58 3.78
C GLY A 115 -9.24 -17.09 4.06
N ALA A 116 -8.40 -16.40 3.27
CA ALA A 116 -8.13 -14.97 3.49
C ALA A 116 -9.31 -14.05 3.12
N ILE A 117 -10.18 -14.48 2.21
CA ILE A 117 -11.36 -13.73 1.75
C ILE A 117 -12.55 -14.68 1.72
N GLY A 118 -13.32 -14.71 2.81
CA GLY A 118 -14.50 -15.56 2.93
C GLY A 118 -14.22 -17.03 2.60
N SER A 119 -15.11 -17.65 1.83
CA SER A 119 -15.02 -19.05 1.35
C SER A 119 -14.46 -19.18 -0.07
N ALA A 120 -13.75 -18.16 -0.59
CA ALA A 120 -13.25 -18.19 -1.96
C ALA A 120 -12.28 -19.36 -2.17
N THR A 121 -12.56 -20.22 -3.15
CA THR A 121 -11.65 -21.29 -3.60
C THR A 121 -10.58 -20.73 -4.53
N HIS A 122 -9.44 -21.42 -4.64
CA HIS A 122 -8.35 -21.04 -5.55
C HIS A 122 -8.83 -20.88 -6.99
N THR A 123 -9.61 -21.85 -7.48
CA THR A 123 -10.20 -21.82 -8.83
C THR A 123 -11.03 -20.56 -9.09
N ARG A 124 -11.89 -20.16 -8.14
CA ARG A 124 -12.72 -18.95 -8.26
C ARG A 124 -11.89 -17.68 -8.20
N ALA A 125 -10.79 -17.73 -7.47
CA ALA A 125 -9.84 -16.66 -7.30
C ALA A 125 -9.02 -16.39 -8.57
N MET A 126 -8.67 -17.45 -9.30
CA MET A 126 -7.89 -17.40 -10.53
C MET A 126 -8.74 -17.31 -11.79
N SER A 127 -10.06 -17.53 -11.70
CA SER A 127 -10.99 -17.44 -12.83
C SER A 127 -10.96 -16.16 -13.68
N PRO A 128 -10.54 -14.98 -13.18
CA PRO A 128 -10.41 -13.79 -14.02
C PRO A 128 -9.30 -13.90 -15.06
N PHE A 129 -8.30 -14.76 -14.82
CA PHE A 129 -7.14 -14.95 -15.69
C PHE A 129 -7.43 -16.11 -16.64
N THR A 130 -7.77 -15.78 -17.88
CA THR A 130 -8.01 -16.77 -18.93
C THR A 130 -6.77 -16.89 -19.80
N PHE A 131 -6.22 -18.08 -19.93
CA PHE A 131 -5.07 -18.32 -20.81
C PHE A 131 -5.49 -18.24 -22.28
N ASP A 132 -4.78 -17.43 -23.06
CA ASP A 132 -4.95 -17.29 -24.50
C ASP A 132 -3.83 -18.05 -25.20
N GLU A 133 -4.16 -19.21 -25.79
CA GLU A 133 -3.20 -20.09 -26.46
C GLU A 133 -2.52 -19.43 -27.68
N ALA A 134 -3.20 -18.52 -28.37
CA ALA A 134 -2.63 -17.86 -29.53
C ALA A 134 -1.56 -16.83 -29.12
N LEU A 135 -1.80 -16.14 -28.00
CA LEU A 135 -0.86 -15.15 -27.46
C LEU A 135 0.17 -15.75 -26.49
N GLN A 136 -0.03 -17.00 -26.05
CA GLN A 136 0.75 -17.65 -24.98
C GLN A 136 0.81 -16.79 -23.71
N LYS A 137 -0.29 -16.11 -23.39
CA LYS A 137 -0.40 -15.18 -22.25
C LYS A 137 -1.74 -15.32 -21.57
N TYR A 138 -1.80 -14.97 -20.29
CA TYR A 138 -3.06 -14.76 -19.60
C TYR A 138 -3.68 -13.42 -20.00
N VAL A 139 -4.98 -13.44 -20.30
CA VAL A 139 -5.78 -12.27 -20.61
C VAL A 139 -6.78 -12.04 -19.48
N VAL A 140 -6.92 -10.79 -19.06
CA VAL A 140 -7.97 -10.37 -18.13
C VAL A 140 -8.77 -9.25 -18.76
N LEU A 141 -10.09 -9.42 -18.78
CA LEU A 141 -11.05 -8.41 -19.19
C LEU A 141 -11.72 -7.82 -17.96
N VAL A 142 -11.54 -6.52 -17.74
CA VAL A 142 -12.09 -5.80 -16.60
C VAL A 142 -13.26 -4.94 -17.05
N HIS A 143 -14.43 -5.30 -16.54
CA HIS A 143 -15.68 -4.58 -16.78
C HIS A 143 -16.62 -4.72 -15.56
N PRO A 144 -17.27 -3.64 -15.07
CA PRO A 144 -17.15 -2.25 -15.54
C PRO A 144 -15.87 -1.56 -15.07
N VAL A 145 -15.21 -0.78 -15.94
CA VAL A 145 -13.93 -0.11 -15.62
C VAL A 145 -14.05 0.92 -14.49
N LYS A 146 -15.20 1.59 -14.39
CA LYS A 146 -15.44 2.55 -13.29
C LYS A 146 -15.49 1.85 -11.93
N GLN A 147 -15.99 0.62 -11.89
CA GLN A 147 -15.99 -0.19 -10.68
C GLN A 147 -14.56 -0.50 -10.24
N TYR A 148 -13.72 -0.92 -11.18
CA TYR A 148 -12.30 -1.19 -10.96
C TYR A 148 -11.57 0.05 -10.44
N GLN A 149 -11.70 1.19 -11.14
CA GLN A 149 -11.07 2.45 -10.75
C GLN A 149 -11.49 2.90 -9.34
N LEU A 150 -12.80 2.84 -9.04
CA LEU A 150 -13.31 3.24 -7.73
C LEU A 150 -12.82 2.30 -6.62
N THR A 151 -12.79 0.99 -6.89
CA THR A 151 -12.23 -0.01 -5.97
C THR A 151 -10.79 0.33 -5.63
N LEU A 152 -9.94 0.59 -6.63
CA LEU A 152 -8.53 0.91 -6.39
C LEU A 152 -8.37 2.20 -5.61
N LYS A 153 -9.21 3.21 -5.85
CA LYS A 153 -9.18 4.44 -5.06
C LYS A 153 -9.53 4.22 -3.59
N PHE A 154 -10.49 3.36 -3.29
CA PHE A 154 -10.75 3.00 -1.88
C PHE A 154 -9.55 2.30 -1.24
N ILE A 155 -8.92 1.34 -1.93
CA ILE A 155 -7.74 0.65 -1.41
C ILE A 155 -6.55 1.60 -1.22
N ASP A 156 -6.33 2.50 -2.17
CA ASP A 156 -5.29 3.54 -2.14
C ASP A 156 -5.44 4.47 -0.91
N THR A 157 -6.69 4.74 -0.49
CA THR A 157 -6.97 5.50 0.74
C THR A 157 -6.79 4.69 2.05
N GLY A 158 -6.26 3.46 1.96
CA GLY A 158 -5.99 2.61 3.12
C GLY A 158 -7.19 1.79 3.61
N MET A 159 -8.26 1.69 2.81
CA MET A 159 -9.41 0.87 3.18
C MET A 159 -9.09 -0.62 3.10
N THR A 160 -9.58 -1.38 4.08
CA THR A 160 -9.59 -2.85 3.99
C THR A 160 -10.57 -3.32 2.91
N PHE A 161 -10.46 -4.57 2.45
CA PHE A 161 -11.37 -5.10 1.41
C PHE A 161 -12.84 -5.03 1.82
N ARG A 162 -13.13 -5.32 3.09
CA ARG A 162 -14.46 -5.16 3.68
C ARG A 162 -14.95 -3.70 3.65
N MET A 163 -14.10 -2.75 4.04
CA MET A 163 -14.44 -1.33 4.02
C MET A 163 -14.68 -0.83 2.59
N ALA A 164 -13.80 -1.20 1.64
CA ALA A 164 -13.94 -0.84 0.24
C ALA A 164 -15.21 -1.43 -0.39
N SER A 165 -15.57 -2.68 -0.07
CA SER A 165 -16.82 -3.28 -0.50
C SER A 165 -18.03 -2.51 0.01
N ARG A 166 -18.04 -2.13 1.30
CA ARG A 166 -19.13 -1.33 1.89
C ARG A 166 -19.22 0.07 1.31
N ALA A 167 -18.09 0.74 1.10
CA ALA A 167 -18.02 2.07 0.50
C ALA A 167 -18.54 2.06 -0.95
N GLY A 168 -18.18 1.03 -1.72
CA GLY A 168 -18.71 0.83 -3.07
C GLY A 168 -20.21 0.61 -3.09
N SER A 169 -20.74 -0.27 -2.22
CA SER A 169 -22.19 -0.49 -2.12
C SER A 169 -22.92 0.79 -1.72
N ALA A 170 -22.43 1.51 -0.70
CA ALA A 170 -23.01 2.79 -0.28
C ALA A 170 -22.97 3.84 -1.41
N THR A 171 -21.94 3.82 -2.25
CA THR A 171 -21.87 4.70 -3.44
C THR A 171 -22.99 4.37 -4.41
N VAL A 172 -23.24 3.10 -4.71
CA VAL A 172 -24.35 2.69 -5.59
C VAL A 172 -25.70 3.06 -4.97
N ASP A 173 -25.87 2.85 -3.67
CA ASP A 173 -27.12 3.13 -2.96
C ASP A 173 -27.47 4.61 -2.95
N VAL A 174 -26.50 5.48 -2.65
CA VAL A 174 -26.71 6.93 -2.57
C VAL A 174 -26.86 7.55 -3.96
N THR A 175 -26.08 7.10 -4.94
CA THR A 175 -26.05 7.70 -6.28
C THR A 175 -27.07 7.09 -7.25
N ALA A 176 -27.68 5.95 -6.89
CA ALA A 176 -28.50 5.11 -7.75
C ALA A 176 -27.81 4.75 -9.09
N CYS A 177 -26.47 4.74 -9.13
CA CYS A 177 -25.70 4.46 -10.34
C CYS A 177 -25.44 2.95 -10.49
N THR A 178 -26.44 2.22 -10.99
CA THR A 178 -26.35 0.76 -11.19
C THR A 178 -25.26 0.33 -12.18
N GLN A 179 -24.78 1.24 -13.03
CA GLN A 179 -23.69 1.00 -13.98
C GLN A 179 -22.34 0.71 -13.30
N LEU A 180 -22.19 1.04 -12.02
CA LEU A 180 -20.99 0.71 -11.24
C LEU A 180 -20.91 -0.78 -10.86
N GLY A 181 -21.98 -1.56 -11.07
CA GLY A 181 -22.01 -2.97 -10.71
C GLY A 181 -22.10 -3.22 -9.20
N SER A 182 -21.88 -4.47 -8.78
CA SER A 182 -22.01 -4.90 -7.39
C SER A 182 -20.67 -4.93 -6.66
N PHE A 183 -20.58 -4.33 -5.49
CA PHE A 183 -19.36 -4.36 -4.67
C PHE A 183 -19.46 -5.48 -3.63
N SER A 184 -18.60 -6.49 -3.78
CA SER A 184 -18.39 -7.56 -2.80
C SER A 184 -16.91 -7.62 -2.43
N GLU A 185 -16.58 -8.18 -1.26
CA GLU A 185 -15.18 -8.40 -0.87
C GLU A 185 -14.43 -9.23 -1.92
N GLU A 186 -15.11 -10.19 -2.56
CA GLU A 186 -14.55 -10.98 -3.66
C GLU A 186 -14.24 -10.14 -4.91
N ASN A 187 -15.15 -9.24 -5.31
CA ASN A 187 -14.91 -8.35 -6.45
C ASN A 187 -13.77 -7.36 -6.16
N VAL A 188 -13.71 -6.84 -4.93
CA VAL A 188 -12.60 -6.00 -4.48
C VAL A 188 -11.28 -6.75 -4.57
N ALA A 189 -11.22 -7.95 -4.00
CA ALA A 189 -10.04 -8.79 -4.03
C ALA A 189 -9.62 -9.17 -5.46
N ARG A 190 -10.58 -9.41 -6.36
CA ARG A 190 -10.32 -9.65 -7.78
C ARG A 190 -9.60 -8.45 -8.41
N HIS A 191 -10.13 -7.25 -8.25
CA HIS A 191 -9.53 -6.03 -8.80
C HIS A 191 -8.12 -5.77 -8.24
N VAL A 192 -7.93 -5.99 -6.94
CA VAL A 192 -6.62 -5.85 -6.30
C VAL A 192 -5.62 -6.86 -6.87
N ARG A 193 -6.00 -8.12 -7.08
CA ARG A 193 -5.11 -9.12 -7.68
C ARG A 193 -4.71 -8.80 -9.10
N VAL A 194 -5.67 -8.36 -9.92
CA VAL A 194 -5.38 -7.90 -11.28
C VAL A 194 -4.39 -6.73 -11.23
N THR A 195 -4.56 -5.80 -10.30
CA THR A 195 -3.64 -4.67 -10.11
C THR A 195 -2.25 -5.11 -9.68
N CYS A 196 -2.15 -6.09 -8.77
CA CYS A 196 -0.86 -6.68 -8.40
C CYS A 196 -0.18 -7.30 -9.63
N ALA A 197 -0.92 -8.06 -10.44
CA ALA A 197 -0.40 -8.65 -11.68
C ALA A 197 0.10 -7.57 -12.67
N VAL A 198 -0.64 -6.46 -12.82
CA VAL A 198 -0.19 -5.29 -13.60
C VAL A 198 1.12 -4.73 -13.06
N GLY A 199 1.25 -4.60 -11.73
CA GLY A 199 2.48 -4.16 -11.09
C GLY A 199 3.67 -5.07 -11.42
N PHE A 200 3.51 -6.39 -11.27
CA PHE A 200 4.55 -7.37 -11.62
C PHE A 200 4.90 -7.34 -13.11
N GLN A 201 3.91 -7.23 -13.99
CA GLN A 201 4.13 -7.19 -15.43
C GLN A 201 4.89 -5.92 -15.84
N ASN A 202 4.55 -4.77 -15.25
CA ASN A 202 5.27 -3.53 -15.49
C ASN A 202 6.72 -3.64 -15.05
N ILE A 203 6.97 -4.23 -13.87
CA ILE A 203 8.33 -4.46 -13.37
C ILE A 203 9.09 -5.42 -14.29
N LEU A 204 8.49 -6.54 -14.68
CA LEU A 204 9.09 -7.47 -15.63
C LEU A 204 9.44 -6.77 -16.95
N THR A 205 8.53 -5.94 -17.48
CA THR A 205 8.74 -5.19 -18.72
C THR A 205 9.90 -4.21 -18.59
N ILE A 206 9.99 -3.49 -17.46
CA ILE A 206 11.11 -2.56 -17.19
C ILE A 206 12.42 -3.32 -17.09
N LEU A 207 12.50 -4.37 -16.26
CA LEU A 207 13.73 -5.13 -16.02
C LEU A 207 14.20 -5.88 -17.27
N SER A 208 13.27 -6.37 -18.09
CA SER A 208 13.58 -7.08 -19.33
C SER A 208 13.96 -6.13 -20.47
N GLY A 209 13.58 -4.84 -20.39
CA GLY A 209 13.85 -3.84 -21.41
C GLY A 209 15.34 -3.66 -21.72
N GLU A 210 15.66 -3.41 -22.98
CA GLU A 210 17.05 -3.25 -23.47
C GLU A 210 17.79 -2.07 -22.83
N SER A 211 17.06 -1.03 -22.40
CA SER A 211 17.62 0.13 -21.71
C SER A 211 18.12 -0.17 -20.30
N VAL A 212 17.64 -1.27 -19.69
CA VAL A 212 18.12 -1.74 -18.40
C VAL A 212 19.19 -2.80 -18.64
N TRP A 213 20.45 -2.39 -18.50
CA TRP A 213 21.59 -3.31 -18.57
C TRP A 213 21.79 -4.08 -17.26
N ALA A 214 21.35 -3.51 -16.13
CA ALA A 214 21.52 -4.09 -14.82
C ALA A 214 20.55 -3.52 -13.76
N PHE A 215 20.36 -4.28 -12.68
CA PHE A 215 19.68 -3.82 -11.46
C PHE A 215 20.27 -4.49 -10.19
N SER A 216 19.92 -3.92 -9.03
CA SER A 216 20.27 -4.46 -7.71
C SER A 216 19.02 -4.57 -6.83
N LEU A 217 19.02 -5.53 -5.90
CA LEU A 217 17.91 -5.76 -4.98
C LEU A 217 18.27 -5.43 -3.53
N ALA A 218 17.50 -4.56 -2.89
CA ALA A 218 17.57 -4.36 -1.44
C ALA A 218 16.50 -5.22 -0.75
N LEU A 219 16.93 -6.18 0.06
CA LEU A 219 16.06 -7.12 0.75
C LEU A 219 15.99 -6.74 2.23
N ASP A 220 14.78 -6.39 2.68
CA ASP A 220 14.48 -6.15 4.10
C ASP A 220 13.46 -7.19 4.57
N GLY A 221 13.89 -8.06 5.49
CA GLY A 221 13.06 -9.12 6.06
C GLY A 221 12.61 -8.75 7.47
N SER A 222 11.31 -8.67 7.71
CA SER A 222 10.79 -8.49 9.07
C SER A 222 9.68 -9.48 9.40
N THR A 223 9.69 -9.99 10.64
CA THR A 223 8.63 -10.84 11.16
C THR A 223 7.49 -9.96 11.68
N CYS A 224 6.49 -9.68 10.84
CA CYS A 224 5.32 -8.91 11.26
C CYS A 224 4.15 -9.82 11.70
N LYS A 225 3.74 -9.74 12.97
CA LYS A 225 2.43 -10.23 13.43
C LYS A 225 1.37 -9.15 13.19
N GLY A 226 0.94 -9.02 11.93
CA GLY A 226 -0.32 -8.35 11.58
C GLY A 226 -0.34 -6.81 11.66
N ARG A 227 0.44 -6.12 10.83
CA ARG A 227 0.08 -4.83 10.20
C ARG A 227 1.19 -4.44 9.20
N GLN A 228 0.88 -4.36 7.92
CA GLN A 228 1.80 -3.81 6.91
C GLN A 228 1.58 -2.29 6.84
N LEU A 229 2.66 -1.51 6.95
CA LEU A 229 2.66 -0.08 6.67
C LEU A 229 3.28 0.13 5.29
N ASN A 230 2.55 0.84 4.42
CA ASN A 230 2.93 1.16 3.05
C ASN A 230 4.18 2.04 3.01
N LEU A 231 5.26 1.52 2.44
CA LEU A 231 6.33 2.30 1.81
C LEU A 231 6.66 1.57 0.50
N HIS A 232 6.73 2.32 -0.60
CA HIS A 232 6.96 1.80 -1.95
C HIS A 232 8.25 0.99 -2.04
N VAL A 233 8.10 -0.30 -1.78
CA VAL A 233 8.97 -1.44 -1.97
C VAL A 233 7.99 -2.55 -2.31
N MET A 234 8.29 -3.40 -3.28
CA MET A 234 7.44 -4.54 -3.57
C MET A 234 7.38 -5.45 -2.33
N ALA A 235 6.38 -5.25 -1.47
CA ALA A 235 6.11 -6.08 -0.31
C ALA A 235 5.24 -7.24 -0.77
N VAL A 236 5.87 -8.32 -1.24
CA VAL A 236 5.18 -9.57 -1.55
C VAL A 236 5.09 -10.37 -0.26
N PRO A 237 3.90 -10.56 0.33
CA PRO A 237 3.81 -11.43 1.49
C PRO A 237 4.00 -12.89 1.04
N PHE A 238 4.90 -13.62 1.71
CA PHE A 238 5.26 -15.01 1.41
C PHE A 238 4.61 -15.98 2.40
N PHE A 239 4.00 -17.08 1.93
CA PHE A 239 3.32 -18.07 2.78
C PHE A 239 3.96 -19.45 2.82
N GLU A 240 4.96 -19.72 1.97
CA GLU A 240 5.69 -20.99 1.92
C GLU A 240 7.22 -20.79 1.86
N SER A 241 7.99 -21.88 1.96
CA SER A 241 9.45 -21.90 1.97
C SER A 241 10.06 -21.47 0.63
N HIS A 242 11.10 -20.65 0.72
CA HIS A 242 11.86 -20.01 -0.34
C HIS A 242 12.35 -20.99 -1.43
N THR A 243 11.97 -20.74 -2.68
CA THR A 243 12.76 -21.22 -3.83
C THR A 243 13.09 -20.02 -4.72
N GLY A 244 14.39 -19.71 -4.84
CA GLY A 244 14.88 -18.55 -5.61
C GLY A 244 14.57 -18.62 -7.10
N LEU A 245 14.11 -19.78 -7.61
CA LEU A 245 13.71 -19.99 -9.00
C LEU A 245 12.51 -19.13 -9.44
N ALA A 246 11.66 -18.69 -8.52
CA ALA A 246 10.47 -17.89 -8.84
C ALA A 246 10.76 -16.41 -9.15
N MET A 247 12.02 -15.95 -9.01
CA MET A 247 12.36 -14.52 -8.92
C MET A 247 13.09 -13.97 -10.17
N PHE A 248 12.57 -14.23 -11.37
CA PHE A 248 12.98 -13.61 -12.65
C PHE A 248 14.21 -14.21 -13.36
N ASP A 249 14.35 -13.91 -14.65
CA ASP A 249 15.58 -14.11 -15.42
C ASP A 249 16.67 -13.18 -14.87
N MET A 250 17.60 -13.76 -14.12
CA MET A 250 18.59 -13.05 -13.29
C MET A 250 19.84 -12.59 -14.05
N ASN A 251 19.81 -12.65 -15.38
CA ASN A 251 20.96 -12.29 -16.22
C ASN A 251 21.42 -10.83 -16.10
N LYS A 252 20.60 -9.96 -15.52
CA LYS A 252 20.87 -8.53 -15.27
C LYS A 252 21.01 -8.17 -13.79
N LEU A 253 20.90 -9.15 -12.88
CA LEU A 253 21.06 -8.90 -11.45
C LEU A 253 22.55 -8.76 -11.10
N LEU A 254 22.97 -7.56 -10.71
CA LEU A 254 24.37 -7.29 -10.31
C LEU A 254 24.65 -7.61 -8.85
N ALA A 255 23.71 -7.24 -7.98
CA ALA A 255 23.96 -7.24 -6.55
C ALA A 255 22.67 -7.39 -5.73
N CYS A 256 22.80 -7.85 -4.50
CA CYS A 256 21.76 -7.66 -3.50
C CYS A 256 22.32 -7.16 -2.16
N SER A 257 21.50 -6.41 -1.42
CA SER A 257 21.76 -6.06 -0.04
C SER A 257 20.80 -6.79 0.90
N SER A 258 21.29 -7.25 2.04
CA SER A 258 20.44 -7.85 3.09
C SER A 258 20.91 -7.43 4.49
N ASP A 259 20.05 -7.64 5.49
CA ASP A 259 20.37 -7.42 6.90
C ASP A 259 21.38 -8.43 7.46
N GLY A 260 21.73 -9.48 6.71
CA GLY A 260 22.67 -10.50 7.18
C GLY A 260 22.04 -11.58 8.05
N ALA A 261 20.72 -11.56 8.27
CA ALA A 261 20.03 -12.57 9.06
C ALA A 261 20.26 -13.98 8.49
N ALA A 262 20.35 -14.99 9.36
CA ALA A 262 20.66 -16.37 8.95
C ALA A 262 19.69 -16.93 7.88
N ASN A 263 18.42 -16.52 7.91
CA ASN A 263 17.43 -16.92 6.91
C ASN A 263 17.66 -16.23 5.54
N MET A 264 18.36 -15.09 5.52
CA MET A 264 18.74 -14.37 4.31
C MET A 264 20.08 -14.84 3.76
N THR A 265 21.08 -15.09 4.62
CA THR A 265 22.48 -15.36 4.24
C THR A 265 22.93 -16.82 4.41
N GLY A 266 22.06 -17.69 4.95
CA GLY A 266 22.37 -19.08 5.22
C GLY A 266 22.95 -19.82 4.01
N HIS A 267 23.96 -20.66 4.25
CA HIS A 267 24.71 -21.34 3.20
C HIS A 267 23.87 -22.32 2.36
N VAL A 268 22.80 -22.88 2.92
CA VAL A 268 21.96 -23.89 2.25
C VAL A 268 20.59 -23.33 1.86
N SER A 269 19.94 -22.57 2.75
CA SER A 269 18.56 -22.11 2.58
C SER A 269 18.41 -20.58 2.47
N GLY A 270 19.52 -19.83 2.51
CA GLY A 270 19.48 -18.37 2.49
C GLY A 270 19.01 -17.81 1.15
N VAL A 271 18.09 -16.84 1.18
CA VAL A 271 17.59 -16.16 -0.03
C VAL A 271 18.73 -15.57 -0.86
N VAL A 272 19.67 -14.86 -0.22
CA VAL A 272 20.84 -14.27 -0.87
C VAL A 272 21.76 -15.34 -1.46
N THR A 273 21.83 -16.50 -0.82
CA THR A 273 22.63 -17.62 -1.32
C THR A 273 22.03 -18.20 -2.60
N HIS A 274 20.71 -18.39 -2.65
CA HIS A 274 20.04 -18.80 -3.88
C HIS A 274 20.21 -17.77 -4.99
N LEU A 275 20.05 -16.47 -4.69
CA LEU A 275 20.26 -15.40 -5.66
C LEU A 275 21.66 -15.47 -6.28
N SER A 276 22.69 -15.72 -5.47
CA SER A 276 24.05 -15.83 -5.99
C SER A 276 24.31 -17.07 -6.86
N GLN A 277 23.54 -18.15 -6.67
CA GLN A 277 23.67 -19.38 -7.45
C GLN A 277 23.05 -19.22 -8.85
N VAL A 278 22.03 -18.38 -8.98
CA VAL A 278 21.34 -18.12 -10.25
C VAL A 278 21.85 -16.86 -10.97
N ALA A 279 22.55 -15.97 -10.26
CA ALA A 279 23.14 -14.77 -10.83
C ALA A 279 24.43 -15.09 -11.62
N LYS A 280 24.81 -14.14 -12.49
CA LYS A 280 26.05 -14.25 -13.27
C LYS A 280 27.30 -14.17 -12.38
N PRO A 281 28.45 -14.71 -12.85
CA PRO A 281 29.74 -14.47 -12.20
C PRO A 281 29.98 -12.98 -11.95
N GLY A 282 30.48 -12.64 -10.77
CA GLY A 282 30.65 -11.26 -10.33
C GLY A 282 29.47 -10.69 -9.53
N PHE A 283 28.48 -11.50 -9.16
CA PHE A 283 27.39 -11.10 -8.27
C PHE A 283 27.90 -10.60 -6.91
N ILE A 284 27.47 -9.38 -6.53
CA ILE A 284 27.92 -8.70 -5.31
C ILE A 284 26.89 -8.89 -4.19
N ARG A 285 27.37 -9.31 -3.01
CA ARG A 285 26.57 -9.34 -1.78
C ARG A 285 26.97 -8.18 -0.89
N VAL A 286 26.01 -7.33 -0.54
CA VAL A 286 26.22 -6.19 0.36
C VAL A 286 25.53 -6.48 1.69
N TRP A 287 26.28 -6.46 2.78
CA TRP A 287 25.68 -6.54 4.11
C TRP A 287 25.31 -5.13 4.57
N CYS A 288 24.05 -4.93 4.93
CA CYS A 288 23.50 -3.65 5.38
C CYS A 288 24.37 -3.00 6.48
N ALA A 289 24.97 -1.86 6.16
CA ALA A 289 25.84 -1.11 7.07
C ALA A 289 25.10 -0.70 8.36
N LEU A 290 23.81 -0.33 8.25
CA LEU A 290 22.98 0.00 9.40
C LEU A 290 22.85 -1.19 10.36
N HIS A 291 22.58 -2.38 9.84
CA HIS A 291 22.49 -3.57 10.68
C HIS A 291 23.84 -3.93 11.32
N GLN A 292 24.95 -3.76 10.59
CA GLN A 292 26.28 -3.95 11.17
C GLN A 292 26.56 -2.98 12.32
N ILE A 293 26.20 -1.70 12.17
CA ILE A 293 26.29 -0.71 13.25
C ILE A 293 25.41 -1.15 14.43
N ASP A 294 24.17 -1.59 14.19
CA ASP A 294 23.28 -2.12 15.24
C ASP A 294 23.95 -3.24 16.06
N LEU A 295 24.62 -4.19 15.39
CA LEU A 295 25.30 -5.31 16.04
C LEU A 295 26.51 -4.86 16.87
N VAL A 296 27.37 -4.00 16.29
CA VAL A 296 28.56 -3.48 16.98
C VAL A 296 28.16 -2.70 18.22
N MET A 297 27.13 -1.87 18.12
CA MET A 297 26.66 -1.07 19.26
C MET A 297 26.00 -1.91 20.34
N GLN A 298 25.22 -2.93 19.98
CA GLN A 298 24.68 -3.89 20.95
C GLN A 298 25.80 -4.60 21.72
N ALA A 299 26.83 -5.07 21.01
CA ALA A 299 27.99 -5.71 21.63
C ALA A 299 28.71 -4.74 22.58
N ALA A 300 28.99 -3.50 22.14
CA ALA A 300 29.63 -2.48 22.95
C ALA A 300 28.85 -2.22 24.24
N TYR A 301 27.54 -1.98 24.15
CA TYR A 301 26.70 -1.68 25.31
C TYR A 301 26.51 -2.85 26.26
N THR A 302 26.51 -4.08 25.75
CA THR A 302 26.44 -5.28 26.59
C THR A 302 27.74 -5.52 27.35
N LEU A 303 28.88 -5.05 26.83
CA LEU A 303 30.18 -5.14 27.48
C LEU A 303 30.48 -3.96 28.42
N LEU A 304 29.75 -2.84 28.30
CA LEU A 304 29.95 -1.67 29.15
C LEU A 304 29.82 -2.01 30.62
N TYR A 305 30.82 -1.56 31.39
CA TYR A 305 30.89 -1.77 32.83
C TYR A 305 30.75 -3.26 33.22
N SER A 306 31.46 -4.14 32.48
CA SER A 306 31.41 -5.60 32.65
C SER A 306 29.98 -6.17 32.54
N GLY A 307 29.13 -5.54 31.73
CA GLY A 307 27.72 -5.89 31.55
C GLY A 307 26.77 -5.40 32.66
N ALA A 308 27.29 -4.78 33.72
CA ALA A 308 26.47 -4.25 34.80
C ALA A 308 25.67 -3.01 34.37
N PHE A 309 26.15 -2.21 33.41
CA PHE A 309 25.42 -1.03 32.94
C PHE A 309 24.07 -1.40 32.30
N PHE A 310 24.09 -2.29 31.31
CA PHE A 310 22.87 -2.70 30.59
C PHE A 310 21.84 -3.33 31.53
N SER A 311 22.29 -4.20 32.45
CA SER A 311 21.40 -4.85 33.43
C SER A 311 20.81 -3.84 34.43
N THR A 312 21.61 -2.87 34.88
CA THR A 312 21.17 -1.81 35.78
C THR A 312 20.13 -0.90 35.12
N LEU A 313 20.42 -0.46 33.90
CA LEU A 313 19.51 0.37 33.11
C LEU A 313 18.18 -0.35 32.84
N THR A 314 18.23 -1.63 32.48
CA THR A 314 17.02 -2.45 32.25
C THR A 314 16.16 -2.56 33.51
N LYS A 315 16.78 -2.74 34.69
CA LYS A 315 16.06 -2.79 35.98
C LYS A 315 15.42 -1.44 36.32
N MET A 316 16.09 -0.32 36.00
CA MET A 316 15.54 1.03 36.19
C MET A 316 14.35 1.27 35.27
N ILE A 317 14.44 0.93 33.97
CA ILE A 317 13.32 1.03 33.01
C ILE A 317 12.13 0.21 33.50
N ALA A 318 12.35 -1.04 33.93
CA ALA A 318 11.28 -1.90 34.44
C ALA A 318 10.57 -1.29 35.67
N TYR A 319 11.30 -0.57 36.52
CA TYR A 319 10.71 0.17 37.64
C TYR A 319 9.89 1.37 37.17
N LEU A 320 10.41 2.17 36.22
CA LEU A 320 9.70 3.32 35.66
C LEU A 320 8.43 2.92 34.88
N HIS A 321 8.37 1.69 34.36
CA HIS A 321 7.18 1.12 33.72
C HIS A 321 6.10 0.64 34.69
N GLN A 322 6.37 0.59 35.99
CA GLN A 322 5.33 0.23 36.97
C GLN A 322 4.22 1.30 36.94
N PRO A 323 2.93 0.92 36.91
CA PRO A 323 1.84 1.88 36.76
C PRO A 323 1.86 3.00 37.81
N SER A 324 2.17 2.68 39.07
CA SER A 324 2.27 3.65 40.16
C SER A 324 3.40 4.67 39.95
N VAL A 325 4.54 4.24 39.38
CA VAL A 325 5.70 5.08 39.14
C VAL A 325 5.50 5.92 37.87
N SER A 326 4.97 5.31 36.81
CA SER A 326 4.68 6.01 35.55
C SER A 326 3.65 7.13 35.74
N VAL A 327 2.63 6.91 36.59
CA VAL A 327 1.67 7.96 36.96
C VAL A 327 2.34 9.10 37.73
N ARG A 328 3.23 8.78 38.68
CA ARG A 328 3.99 9.80 39.45
C ARG A 328 4.93 10.62 38.57
N LEU A 329 5.61 9.97 37.61
CA LEU A 329 6.49 10.64 36.66
C LEU A 329 5.71 11.45 35.62
N GLY A 330 4.46 11.08 35.33
CA GLY A 330 3.62 11.76 34.34
C GLY A 330 4.12 11.65 32.89
N LYS A 331 5.13 10.80 32.64
CA LYS A 331 5.78 10.59 31.34
C LYS A 331 5.95 9.11 31.06
N ALA A 332 5.83 8.74 29.78
CA ALA A 332 6.06 7.37 29.33
C ALA A 332 7.55 7.14 29.10
N CYS A 333 8.17 6.31 29.94
CA CYS A 333 9.57 5.89 29.77
C CYS A 333 9.71 5.00 28.51
N PRO A 334 10.64 5.30 27.58
CA PRO A 334 10.88 4.47 26.40
C PRO A 334 11.31 3.03 26.75
N SER A 335 10.97 2.08 25.89
CA SER A 335 11.44 0.69 26.02
C SER A 335 12.78 0.49 25.33
N LEU A 336 13.65 -0.27 25.98
CA LEU A 336 14.91 -0.71 25.39
C LEU A 336 14.68 -1.91 24.47
N SER A 337 15.02 -1.76 23.19
CA SER A 337 15.02 -2.86 22.23
C SER A 337 16.37 -3.57 22.26
N LYS A 338 16.35 -4.90 22.39
CA LYS A 338 17.56 -5.71 22.28
C LYS A 338 18.19 -5.63 20.89
N THR A 339 17.40 -5.32 19.86
CA THR A 339 17.81 -5.44 18.46
C THR A 339 17.97 -4.11 17.74
N ARG A 340 17.74 -2.97 18.41
CA ARG A 340 17.82 -1.63 17.79
C ARG A 340 18.50 -0.65 18.73
N TRP A 341 19.72 -0.23 18.41
CA TRP A 341 20.50 0.70 19.23
C TRP A 341 19.86 2.09 19.35
N ALA A 342 19.02 2.51 18.38
CA ALA A 342 18.25 3.77 18.49
C ALA A 342 17.39 3.81 19.78
N SER A 343 16.99 2.65 20.30
CA SER A 343 16.31 2.56 21.59
C SER A 343 17.22 2.95 22.78
N MET A 344 18.53 2.68 22.71
CA MET A 344 19.50 3.10 23.73
C MET A 344 19.61 4.62 23.78
N PHE A 345 19.67 5.28 22.63
CA PHE A 345 19.63 6.74 22.57
C PHE A 345 18.35 7.29 23.21
N ASN A 346 17.19 6.78 22.80
CA ASN A 346 15.91 7.29 23.30
C ASN A 346 15.79 7.12 24.82
N VAL A 347 16.22 5.98 25.36
CA VAL A 347 16.24 5.72 26.81
C VAL A 347 17.22 6.65 27.50
N THR A 348 18.48 6.70 27.07
CA THR A 348 19.48 7.54 27.74
C THR A 348 19.14 9.02 27.66
N LYS A 349 18.59 9.49 26.53
CA LYS A 349 18.11 10.87 26.37
C LYS A 349 16.97 11.15 27.35
N PHE A 350 15.99 10.24 27.45
CA PHE A 350 14.91 10.35 28.43
C PHE A 350 15.43 10.43 29.87
N PHE A 351 16.43 9.61 30.22
CA PHE A 351 17.05 9.66 31.55
C PHE A 351 17.77 10.98 31.82
N LEU A 352 18.39 11.60 30.81
CA LEU A 352 19.03 12.91 30.96
C LEU A 352 18.00 14.04 31.06
N ASP A 353 16.99 14.04 30.19
CA ASP A 353 15.93 15.07 30.15
C ASP A 353 15.12 15.09 31.46
N HIS A 354 15.01 13.95 32.13
CA HIS A 354 14.21 13.77 33.37
C HIS A 354 15.07 13.34 34.58
N LEU A 355 16.37 13.65 34.57
CA LEU A 355 17.33 13.12 35.55
C LEU A 355 16.89 13.38 37.00
N THR A 356 16.52 14.62 37.33
CA THR A 356 16.14 15.01 38.70
C THR A 356 14.91 14.25 39.20
N GLU A 357 13.89 14.10 38.35
CA GLU A 357 12.64 13.40 38.68
C GLU A 357 12.89 11.91 38.88
N ILE A 358 13.70 11.31 38.00
CA ILE A 358 14.07 9.89 38.05
C ILE A 358 14.91 9.60 39.29
N LEU A 359 15.88 10.47 39.63
CA LEU A 359 16.69 10.31 40.85
C LEU A 359 15.81 10.34 42.10
N ALA A 360 14.89 11.29 42.21
CA ALA A 360 13.96 11.37 43.33
C ALA A 360 13.12 10.09 43.46
N LEU A 361 12.61 9.55 42.34
CA LEU A 361 11.83 8.30 42.34
C LEU A 361 12.66 7.07 42.70
N LEU A 362 13.93 7.02 42.26
CA LEU A 362 14.82 5.89 42.56
C LEU A 362 15.31 5.91 44.01
N ASP A 363 15.52 7.10 44.59
CA ASP A 363 15.89 7.25 45.99
C ASP A 363 14.75 6.91 46.96
N ASP A 364 13.50 7.16 46.55
CA ASP A 364 12.29 6.79 47.30
C ASP A 364 12.06 5.27 47.38
N LYS A 365 12.79 4.46 46.59
CA LYS A 365 12.60 3.01 46.50
C LYS A 365 13.40 2.28 47.59
N PRO A 366 12.76 1.65 48.59
CA PRO A 366 13.46 0.91 49.64
C PRO A 366 14.21 -0.29 49.04
N GLY A 367 15.52 -0.38 49.26
CA GLY A 367 16.36 -1.45 48.71
C GLY A 367 16.50 -1.42 47.17
N GLY A 368 16.12 -0.31 46.54
CA GLY A 368 16.16 -0.15 45.09
C GLY A 368 17.58 0.02 44.52
N ASN A 369 17.77 -0.40 43.26
CA ASN A 369 18.94 -0.03 42.48
C ASN A 369 18.99 1.49 42.32
N LYS A 370 19.83 2.16 43.13
CA LYS A 370 20.11 3.59 42.98
C LYS A 370 20.89 3.85 41.70
N MET A 371 20.67 5.02 41.11
CA MET A 371 21.50 5.50 40.02
C MET A 371 22.74 6.16 40.61
N THR A 372 23.78 5.35 40.83
CA THR A 372 25.06 5.83 41.37
C THR A 372 25.67 6.89 40.46
N PRO A 373 26.55 7.77 40.96
CA PRO A 373 27.24 8.76 40.14
C PRO A 373 27.93 8.14 38.91
N ASP A 374 28.52 6.95 39.05
CA ASP A 374 29.14 6.22 37.93
C ASP A 374 28.11 5.85 36.85
N VAL A 375 26.92 5.39 37.25
CA VAL A 375 25.83 5.07 36.30
C VAL A 375 25.31 6.34 35.64
N GLN A 376 25.23 7.46 36.37
CA GLN A 376 24.84 8.77 35.80
C GLN A 376 25.84 9.21 34.72
N LEU A 377 27.15 9.13 35.03
CA LEU A 377 28.20 9.46 34.07
C LEU A 377 28.15 8.54 32.84
N LEU A 378 27.92 7.24 33.04
CA LEU A 378 27.75 6.29 31.94
C LEU A 378 26.51 6.61 31.08
N VAL A 379 25.39 7.04 31.66
CA VAL A 379 24.21 7.47 30.89
C VAL A 379 24.55 8.68 30.02
N VAL A 380 25.28 9.67 30.56
CA VAL A 380 25.74 10.84 29.78
C VAL A 380 26.65 10.40 28.62
N ALA A 381 27.67 9.58 28.92
CA ALA A 381 28.62 9.11 27.91
C ALA A 381 27.96 8.28 26.80
N VAL A 382 27.08 7.35 27.17
CA VAL A 382 26.32 6.51 26.23
C VAL A 382 25.36 7.36 25.40
N ASN A 383 24.75 8.39 25.98
CA ASN A 383 23.88 9.29 25.24
C ASN A 383 24.65 10.04 24.16
N ALA A 384 25.78 10.66 24.49
CA ALA A 384 26.62 11.41 23.54
C ALA A 384 27.11 10.53 22.39
N LEU A 385 27.57 9.30 22.70
CA LEU A 385 27.95 8.32 21.68
C LEU A 385 26.76 7.93 20.80
N SER A 386 25.61 7.61 21.41
CA SER A 386 24.41 7.22 20.66
C SER A 386 23.85 8.36 19.81
N GLU A 387 23.98 9.61 20.24
CA GLU A 387 23.54 10.78 19.47
C GLU A 387 24.34 10.91 18.17
N THR A 388 25.66 10.82 18.27
CA THR A 388 26.59 10.85 17.13
C THR A 388 26.28 9.76 16.10
N ILE A 389 25.91 8.56 16.58
CA ILE A 389 25.53 7.44 15.72
C ILE A 389 24.15 7.68 15.07
N ASN A 390 23.20 8.34 15.76
CA ASN A 390 21.89 8.75 15.22
C ASN A 390 21.99 9.76 14.11
N GLU A 391 22.88 10.71 14.23
CA GLU A 391 23.12 11.65 13.15
C GLU A 391 23.66 10.95 11.91
N SER A 392 24.61 10.03 12.09
CA SER A 392 25.25 9.32 10.98
C SER A 392 24.30 8.31 10.32
N THR A 393 23.52 7.56 11.11
CA THR A 393 22.53 6.60 10.57
C THR A 393 21.39 7.26 9.81
N ARG A 394 20.96 8.47 10.20
CA ARG A 394 19.97 9.24 9.41
C ARG A 394 20.46 9.55 8.00
N LYS A 395 21.77 9.79 7.83
CA LYS A 395 22.38 10.02 6.51
C LYS A 395 22.52 8.72 5.71
N LEU A 396 22.84 7.62 6.40
CA LEU A 396 22.93 6.29 5.78
C LEU A 396 21.57 5.75 5.30
N GLN A 397 20.46 6.17 5.93
CA GLN A 397 19.09 5.79 5.57
C GLN A 397 18.49 6.59 4.40
N GLY A 398 19.25 7.53 3.81
CA GLY A 398 18.76 8.40 2.74
C GLY A 398 18.40 7.62 1.47
N ARG A 399 17.26 7.99 0.83
CA ARG A 399 16.78 7.37 -0.43
C ARG A 399 17.70 7.59 -1.64
N GLN A 400 18.68 8.49 -1.51
CA GLN A 400 19.61 8.88 -2.58
C GLN A 400 21.06 8.55 -2.24
N THR A 401 21.34 8.01 -1.05
CA THR A 401 22.70 7.74 -0.59
C THR A 401 23.26 6.53 -1.35
N THR A 402 24.33 6.74 -2.09
CA THR A 402 25.08 5.71 -2.81
C THR A 402 25.91 4.86 -1.85
N VAL A 403 26.34 3.67 -2.30
CA VAL A 403 27.21 2.80 -1.49
C VAL A 403 28.54 3.48 -1.13
N ASN A 404 29.09 4.32 -2.02
CA ASN A 404 30.31 5.08 -1.75
C ASN A 404 30.09 6.13 -0.65
N GLU A 405 29.00 6.91 -0.75
CA GLU A 405 28.65 7.87 0.30
C GLU A 405 28.35 7.18 1.64
N GLN A 406 27.82 5.95 1.62
CA GLN A 406 27.68 5.14 2.83
C GLN A 406 29.03 4.75 3.43
N ALA A 407 30.01 4.38 2.61
CA ALA A 407 31.36 4.05 3.08
C ALA A 407 32.04 5.28 3.71
N ASP A 408 31.95 6.44 3.06
CA ASP A 408 32.51 7.70 3.56
C ASP A 408 31.87 8.12 4.89
N GLU A 409 30.54 7.98 5.04
CA GLU A 409 29.88 8.32 6.30
C GLU A 409 30.21 7.31 7.41
N VAL A 410 30.42 6.03 7.10
CA VAL A 410 30.89 5.03 8.08
C VAL A 410 32.30 5.36 8.56
N GLU A 411 33.21 5.74 7.66
CA GLU A 411 34.56 6.17 8.04
C GLU A 411 34.51 7.45 8.89
N SER A 412 33.72 8.44 8.47
CA SER A 412 33.47 9.66 9.24
C SER A 412 32.90 9.37 10.63
N LEU A 413 31.98 8.42 10.75
CA LEU A 413 31.43 7.98 12.04
C LEU A 413 32.52 7.38 12.92
N ALA A 414 33.36 6.49 12.38
CA ALA A 414 34.46 5.89 13.12
C ALA A 414 35.43 6.96 13.68
N GLU A 415 35.76 7.97 12.88
CA GLU A 415 36.58 9.09 13.33
C GLU A 415 35.94 9.92 14.44
N LYS A 416 34.65 10.22 14.34
CA LYS A 416 33.91 10.95 15.39
C LYS A 416 33.89 10.15 16.69
N ILE A 417 33.64 8.84 16.62
CA ILE A 417 33.65 7.96 17.80
C ILE A 417 35.05 7.91 18.41
N MET A 418 36.12 7.77 17.62
CA MET A 418 37.50 7.78 18.13
C MET A 418 37.83 9.09 18.85
N LYS A 419 37.42 10.23 18.28
CA LYS A 419 37.58 11.55 18.89
C LYS A 419 36.82 11.67 20.21
N LEU A 420 35.59 11.18 20.28
CA LEU A 420 34.78 11.17 21.51
C LEU A 420 35.35 10.26 22.59
N ALA A 421 35.89 9.09 22.18
CA ALA A 421 36.50 8.13 23.09
C ALA A 421 37.95 8.48 23.48
N TRP A 422 38.51 9.56 22.93
CA TRP A 422 39.90 9.98 23.12
C TRP A 422 40.92 8.88 22.73
N ILE A 423 40.56 8.05 21.76
CA ILE A 423 41.40 6.95 21.27
C ILE A 423 42.22 7.46 20.07
N LYS A 424 43.55 7.35 20.14
CA LYS A 424 44.42 7.54 18.96
C LYS A 424 44.43 6.26 18.12
N ARG A 425 44.17 6.39 16.81
CA ARG A 425 44.34 5.29 15.84
C ARG A 425 45.82 4.90 15.85
N ILE A 426 46.15 3.70 16.33
CA ILE A 426 47.47 3.12 16.12
C ILE A 426 47.50 2.77 14.64
N GLY A 427 48.28 3.51 13.85
CA GLY A 427 48.44 3.21 12.43
C GLY A 427 48.87 1.76 12.26
N ALA A 428 48.24 1.05 11.33
CA ALA A 428 48.72 -0.25 10.89
C ALA A 428 50.18 -0.05 10.47
N GLY A 429 51.12 -0.51 11.31
CA GLY A 429 52.54 -0.39 11.04
C GLY A 429 52.82 -1.05 9.71
N GLY A 430 53.27 -0.24 8.74
CA GLY A 430 53.84 -0.73 7.51
C GLY A 430 55.00 -1.64 7.89
N GLY A 431 54.78 -2.96 7.76
CA GLY A 431 55.84 -3.95 7.69
C GLY A 431 56.58 -3.78 6.38
N GLY A 432 57.31 -2.68 6.26
CA GLY A 432 58.39 -2.50 5.31
C GLY A 432 59.69 -2.56 6.10
N SER A 433 60.36 -3.70 6.08
CA SER A 433 61.81 -3.74 6.22
C SER A 433 62.35 -4.88 5.37
N ASP A 434 63.08 -4.49 4.34
CA ASP A 434 63.95 -5.33 3.52
C ASP A 434 64.77 -6.33 4.34
N ARG A 435 64.68 -7.60 3.95
CA ARG A 435 65.81 -8.50 3.67
C ARG A 435 65.34 -9.75 2.94
#